data_AF-A0A672V223-F1
#
_entry.id   AF-A0A672V223-F1
#
_cell.length_a   1.000
_cell.length_b   1.000
_cell.length_c   1.000
_cell.angle_alpha   90.00
_cell.angle_beta   90.00
_cell.angle_gamma   90.00
#
_symmetry.space_group_name_H-M   'P 1'
#
loop_
_entity.id
_entity.type
_entity.pdbx_description
1 polymer ?
#
loop_
_entity_poly.entity_id
_entity_poly.type
_entity_poly.pdbx_seq_one_letter_code
_entity_poly.pdbx_strand_id
1 'polypeptide(L)'
;MAGAGPRSAAMARPTIVPTRLRVTVPEAFMVLHLRMRVVEEQTSALVRDLEELGIDGQSLDNFHSETSETPAHHPAISPVQARVAFMGENTLWKNCEMLVNRMCRLESVVQTLKSNIFQLQAEKELNSKHTAQLEHCLNALHEEHLQEMRTVQQEAMKLHQHLSDVKEAEEKAKEEVQRLSTALEITASSKMDAVTAAEELRNAKQKINCRLQELTEQLSQEISLRESLEESHATVLCYVQDMEAIVEAERKQPHAVTLTLLNS
;
A
#
# COMPACT_ATOMS: atom_id res chain seq x y z
N MET A 1 8.90 -67.81 8.99
CA MET A 1 7.96 -68.29 10.01
C MET A 1 6.56 -67.97 9.56
N ALA A 2 5.79 -69.02 9.25
CA ALA A 2 4.41 -68.93 8.82
C ALA A 2 3.53 -68.57 10.03
N GLY A 3 3.12 -67.30 10.09
CA GLY A 3 2.12 -66.83 11.06
C GLY A 3 0.72 -67.15 10.54
N ALA A 4 0.26 -68.38 10.77
CA ALA A 4 -1.13 -68.76 10.60
C ALA A 4 -1.98 -68.07 11.69
N GLY A 5 -2.56 -66.91 11.34
CA GLY A 5 -3.62 -66.23 12.09
C GLY A 5 -4.98 -66.49 11.44
N PRO A 6 -6.07 -66.47 12.20
CA PRO A 6 -7.10 -67.51 12.16
C PRO A 6 -8.01 -67.44 10.93
N ARG A 7 -8.36 -68.63 10.45
CA ARG A 7 -9.45 -68.89 9.49
C ARG A 7 -10.69 -68.13 9.94
N SER A 8 -11.16 -67.23 9.08
CA SER A 8 -12.47 -66.59 9.18
C SER A 8 -13.53 -67.68 9.38
N ALA A 9 -13.95 -67.86 10.64
CA ALA A 9 -15.16 -68.59 10.94
C ALA A 9 -16.28 -67.75 10.32
N ALA A 10 -16.84 -68.24 9.22
CA ALA A 10 -18.09 -67.75 8.68
C ALA A 10 -19.11 -67.80 9.82
N MET A 11 -19.29 -66.66 10.50
CA MET A 11 -20.37 -66.44 11.45
C MET A 11 -21.64 -66.45 10.62
N ALA A 12 -22.16 -67.66 10.37
CA ALA A 12 -23.52 -67.84 9.93
C ALA A 12 -24.37 -67.08 10.95
N ARG A 13 -24.98 -65.96 10.51
CA ARG A 13 -25.97 -65.24 11.30
C ARG A 13 -26.92 -66.30 11.88
N PRO A 14 -27.28 -66.23 13.17
CA PRO A 14 -28.22 -67.19 13.75
C PRO A 14 -29.43 -67.27 12.82
N THR A 15 -29.64 -68.42 12.19
CA THR A 15 -30.84 -68.66 11.40
C THR A 15 -31.98 -68.49 12.38
N ILE A 16 -32.75 -67.41 12.22
CA ILE A 16 -33.92 -67.15 13.04
C ILE A 16 -34.84 -68.34 12.82
N VAL A 17 -34.87 -69.25 13.80
CA VAL A 17 -35.77 -70.39 13.79
C VAL A 17 -37.16 -69.81 13.89
N PRO A 18 -38.08 -70.10 12.95
CA PRO A 18 -39.44 -69.59 13.05
C PRO A 18 -40.04 -70.08 14.35
N THR A 19 -40.26 -69.16 15.30
CA THR A 19 -40.95 -69.46 16.54
C THR A 19 -42.31 -70.02 16.17
N ARG A 20 -42.52 -71.33 16.39
CA ARG A 20 -43.82 -71.99 16.18
C ARG A 20 -44.76 -71.56 17.30
N LEU A 21 -45.28 -70.36 17.14
CA LEU A 21 -46.28 -69.78 18.01
C LEU A 21 -47.61 -70.42 17.57
N ARG A 22 -48.18 -71.30 18.41
CA ARG A 22 -49.55 -71.81 18.25
C ARG A 22 -50.51 -70.67 18.53
N VAL A 23 -50.57 -69.73 17.59
CA VAL A 23 -51.53 -68.65 17.57
C VAL A 23 -52.80 -69.25 16.99
N THR A 24 -53.86 -69.32 17.79
CA THR A 24 -55.17 -69.64 17.24
C THR A 24 -55.53 -68.53 16.27
N VAL A 25 -56.26 -68.87 15.21
CA VAL A 25 -56.63 -67.94 14.13
C VAL A 25 -57.03 -66.53 14.63
N PRO A 26 -57.85 -66.36 15.70
CA PRO A 26 -58.23 -65.04 16.23
C PRO A 26 -57.06 -64.17 16.72
N GLU A 27 -56.07 -64.76 17.37
CA GLU A 27 -54.95 -64.04 17.97
C GLU A 27 -53.99 -63.47 16.91
N ALA A 28 -53.84 -64.15 15.76
CA ALA A 28 -52.99 -63.70 14.65
C ALA A 28 -53.59 -62.46 13.97
N PHE A 29 -54.92 -62.44 13.82
CA PHE A 29 -55.65 -61.28 13.32
C PHE A 29 -55.56 -60.09 14.27
N MET A 30 -55.64 -60.32 15.60
CA MET A 30 -55.44 -59.25 16.58
C MET A 30 -54.06 -58.60 16.48
N VAL A 31 -53.00 -59.41 16.38
CA VAL A 31 -51.63 -58.90 16.23
C VAL A 31 -51.45 -58.11 14.93
N LEU A 32 -51.99 -58.63 13.83
CA LEU A 32 -51.94 -57.93 12.54
C LEU A 32 -52.68 -56.60 12.60
N HIS A 33 -53.88 -56.58 13.16
CA HIS A 33 -54.68 -55.37 13.34
C HIS A 33 -53.96 -54.34 14.22
N LEU A 34 -53.30 -54.78 15.30
CA LEU A 34 -52.52 -53.89 16.16
C LEU A 34 -51.32 -53.29 15.42
N ARG A 35 -50.56 -54.08 14.65
CA ARG A 35 -49.43 -53.58 13.85
C ARG A 35 -49.88 -52.62 12.76
N MET A 36 -51.04 -52.86 12.16
CA MET A 36 -51.65 -51.98 11.17
C MET A 36 -51.97 -50.62 11.78
N ARG A 37 -52.60 -50.60 12.97
CA ARG A 37 -52.85 -49.36 13.72
C ARG A 37 -51.56 -48.61 14.05
N VAL A 38 -50.52 -49.32 14.50
CA VAL A 38 -49.21 -48.69 14.81
C VAL A 38 -48.61 -48.05 13.57
N VAL A 39 -48.70 -48.70 12.41
CA VAL A 39 -48.20 -48.13 11.15
C VAL A 39 -49.05 -46.95 10.69
N GLU A 40 -50.37 -46.98 10.88
CA GLU A 40 -51.24 -45.81 10.62
C GLU A 40 -50.82 -44.62 11.48
N GLU A 41 -50.67 -44.83 12.79
CA GLU A 41 -50.22 -43.79 13.73
C GLU A 41 -48.81 -43.28 13.38
N GLN A 42 -47.88 -44.17 13.05
CA GLN A 42 -46.52 -43.80 12.62
C GLN A 42 -46.54 -43.03 11.30
N THR A 43 -47.39 -43.41 10.35
CA THR A 43 -47.53 -42.72 9.08
C THR A 43 -48.10 -41.32 9.30
N SER A 44 -49.13 -41.18 10.13
CA SER A 44 -49.67 -39.86 10.51
C SER A 44 -48.63 -39.00 11.23
N ALA A 45 -47.78 -39.59 12.08
CA ALA A 45 -46.68 -38.86 12.71
C ALA A 45 -45.65 -38.38 11.69
N LEU A 46 -45.23 -39.24 10.75
CA LEU A 46 -44.30 -38.88 9.68
C LEU A 46 -44.83 -37.76 8.79
N VAL A 47 -46.13 -37.73 8.50
CA VAL A 47 -46.75 -36.63 7.74
C VAL A 47 -46.57 -35.30 8.46
N ARG A 48 -46.80 -35.24 9.78
CA ARG A 48 -46.56 -34.02 10.56
C ARG A 48 -45.08 -33.61 10.58
N ASP A 49 -44.17 -34.58 10.66
CA ASP A 49 -42.73 -34.30 10.63
C ASP A 49 -42.30 -33.73 9.26
N LEU A 50 -42.93 -34.18 8.16
CA LEU A 50 -42.73 -33.63 6.82
C LEU A 50 -43.30 -32.21 6.68
N GLU A 51 -44.47 -31.94 7.27
CA GLU A 51 -45.07 -30.61 7.32
C GLU A 51 -44.19 -29.61 8.09
N GLU A 52 -43.56 -30.03 9.20
CA GLU A 52 -42.59 -29.21 9.95
C GLU A 52 -41.31 -28.92 9.13
N LEU A 53 -40.96 -29.81 8.21
CA LEU A 53 -39.91 -29.58 7.22
C LEU A 53 -40.35 -28.65 6.08
N GLY A 54 -41.63 -28.26 6.02
CA GLY A 54 -42.20 -27.37 5.01
C GLY A 54 -42.72 -28.09 3.77
N ILE A 55 -42.91 -29.41 3.82
CA ILE A 55 -43.48 -30.22 2.74
C ILE A 55 -44.98 -30.34 3.00
N ASP A 56 -45.79 -29.60 2.23
CA ASP A 56 -47.25 -29.56 2.43
C ASP A 56 -47.93 -30.89 2.05
N GLY A 57 -48.81 -31.39 2.92
CA GLY A 57 -49.51 -32.67 2.75
C GLY A 57 -50.42 -32.72 1.53
N GLN A 58 -50.87 -31.57 1.02
CA GLN A 58 -51.69 -31.46 -0.20
C GLN A 58 -50.91 -31.83 -1.47
N SER A 59 -49.58 -31.75 -1.47
CA SER A 59 -48.75 -32.16 -2.60
C SER A 59 -48.65 -33.68 -2.76
N LEU A 60 -48.96 -34.46 -1.71
CA LEU A 60 -48.87 -35.92 -1.73
C LEU A 60 -50.08 -36.60 -2.38
N ASP A 61 -51.24 -35.92 -2.45
CA ASP A 61 -52.45 -36.43 -3.12
C ASP A 61 -52.27 -36.56 -4.65
N ASN A 62 -51.24 -35.95 -5.23
CA ASN A 62 -50.91 -36.07 -6.66
C ASN A 62 -50.05 -37.29 -7.01
N PHE A 63 -49.62 -38.09 -6.04
CA PHE A 63 -48.99 -39.39 -6.34
C PHE A 63 -50.07 -40.48 -6.49
N HIS A 64 -50.98 -40.29 -7.44
CA HIS A 64 -51.66 -41.43 -8.04
C HIS A 64 -50.60 -42.26 -8.78
N SER A 65 -50.21 -43.40 -8.20
CA SER A 65 -49.48 -44.43 -8.94
C SER A 65 -50.30 -44.82 -10.16
N GLU A 66 -49.86 -44.42 -11.35
CA GLU A 66 -50.07 -45.25 -12.53
C GLU A 66 -49.50 -46.63 -12.19
N THR A 67 -50.40 -47.60 -12.06
CA THR A 67 -50.10 -49.02 -12.04
C THR A 67 -49.36 -49.37 -13.33
N SER A 68 -48.04 -49.20 -13.34
CA SER A 68 -47.17 -49.82 -14.31
C SER A 68 -47.04 -51.30 -13.93
N GLU A 69 -47.72 -52.13 -14.70
CA GLU A 69 -47.65 -53.57 -14.64
C GLU A 69 -46.23 -54.07 -14.92
N THR A 70 -45.49 -54.48 -13.89
CA THR A 70 -44.79 -55.78 -13.86
C THR A 70 -44.17 -56.01 -12.47
N PRO A 71 -44.69 -56.94 -11.64
CA PRO A 71 -43.99 -57.32 -10.43
C PRO A 71 -42.88 -58.32 -10.78
N ALA A 72 -41.63 -57.89 -10.69
CA ALA A 72 -40.51 -58.82 -10.53
C ALA A 72 -40.72 -59.60 -9.22
N HIS A 73 -41.22 -60.82 -9.35
CA HIS A 73 -41.46 -61.74 -8.25
C HIS A 73 -40.12 -62.12 -7.59
N HIS A 74 -39.71 -61.38 -6.57
CA HIS A 74 -38.79 -61.91 -5.58
C HIS A 74 -39.56 -62.90 -4.69
N PRO A 75 -39.06 -64.14 -4.49
CA PRO A 75 -39.76 -65.13 -3.69
C PRO A 75 -39.86 -64.63 -2.25
N ALA A 76 -41.08 -64.46 -1.77
CA ALA A 76 -41.35 -64.10 -0.40
C ALA A 76 -40.78 -65.17 0.53
N ILE A 77 -39.91 -64.78 1.46
CA ILE A 77 -39.50 -65.65 2.55
C ILE A 77 -40.70 -65.76 3.49
N SER A 78 -41.49 -66.82 3.30
CA SER A 78 -42.70 -67.11 4.06
C SER A 78 -42.37 -67.32 5.54
N PRO A 79 -42.77 -66.41 6.45
CA PRO A 79 -42.64 -66.67 7.86
C PRO A 79 -43.85 -67.49 8.30
N VAL A 80 -43.58 -68.70 8.80
CA VAL A 80 -44.52 -69.55 9.55
C VAL A 80 -45.50 -70.36 8.68
N GLN A 81 -45.18 -71.65 8.56
CA GLN A 81 -46.09 -72.70 8.09
C GLN A 81 -47.20 -72.95 9.13
N ALA A 82 -48.18 -72.04 9.23
CA ALA A 82 -49.39 -72.21 10.05
C ALA A 82 -50.46 -73.04 9.31
N ARG A 83 -50.05 -74.12 8.64
CA ARG A 83 -50.93 -74.96 7.80
C ARG A 83 -51.96 -75.80 8.57
N VAL A 84 -52.01 -75.75 9.91
CA VAL A 84 -52.80 -76.71 10.70
C VAL A 84 -54.18 -76.18 11.12
N ALA A 85 -54.46 -74.88 11.02
CA ALA A 85 -55.74 -74.31 11.51
C ALA A 85 -56.81 -74.05 10.43
N PHE A 86 -56.47 -74.18 9.14
CA PHE A 86 -57.40 -73.90 8.04
C PHE A 86 -57.42 -75.10 7.06
N MET A 87 -58.21 -76.13 7.35
CA MET A 87 -58.62 -77.13 6.35
C MET A 87 -60.00 -76.75 5.82
N GLY A 88 -60.00 -75.92 4.76
CA GLY A 88 -61.17 -75.43 4.03
C GLY A 88 -60.75 -74.28 3.10
N GLU A 89 -61.30 -74.27 1.88
CA GLU A 89 -61.07 -73.37 0.74
C GLU A 89 -59.90 -72.34 0.83
N ASN A 90 -58.91 -72.54 -0.04
CA ASN A 90 -57.60 -71.85 -0.15
C ASN A 90 -57.59 -70.30 -0.21
N THR A 91 -58.73 -69.63 -0.05
CA THR A 91 -58.90 -68.19 -0.26
C THR A 91 -58.57 -67.37 1.00
N LEU A 92 -58.99 -67.83 2.19
CA LEU A 92 -58.76 -67.08 3.45
C LEU A 92 -57.28 -67.02 3.84
N TRP A 93 -56.55 -68.14 3.70
CA TRP A 93 -55.11 -68.18 3.95
C TRP A 93 -54.34 -67.25 3.00
N LYS A 94 -54.66 -67.27 1.70
CA LYS A 94 -54.06 -66.38 0.70
C LYS A 94 -54.32 -64.90 1.03
N ASN A 95 -55.50 -64.56 1.54
CA ASN A 95 -55.83 -63.20 1.98
C ASN A 95 -55.00 -62.78 3.20
N CYS A 96 -54.82 -63.67 4.18
CA CYS A 96 -53.96 -63.41 5.35
C CYS A 96 -52.50 -63.21 4.93
N GLU A 97 -52.00 -64.09 4.06
CA GLU A 97 -50.64 -64.00 3.52
C GLU A 97 -50.43 -62.70 2.72
N MET A 98 -51.42 -62.29 1.92
CA MET A 98 -51.39 -61.01 1.21
C MET A 98 -51.35 -59.81 2.17
N LEU A 99 -52.18 -59.82 3.22
CA LEU A 99 -52.21 -58.75 4.21
C LEU A 99 -50.89 -58.64 4.99
N VAL A 100 -50.32 -59.77 5.43
CA VAL A 100 -49.02 -59.78 6.12
C VAL A 100 -47.92 -59.28 5.20
N ASN A 101 -47.88 -59.72 3.94
CA ASN A 101 -46.90 -59.22 2.96
C ASN A 101 -47.04 -57.72 2.71
N ARG A 102 -48.29 -57.21 2.62
CA ARG A 102 -48.56 -55.77 2.49
C ARG A 102 -48.11 -55.01 3.75
N MET A 103 -48.38 -55.56 4.93
CA MET A 103 -47.97 -54.98 6.21
C MET A 103 -46.44 -54.84 6.31
N CYS A 104 -45.70 -55.91 6.01
CA CYS A 104 -44.24 -55.89 6.03
C CYS A 104 -43.67 -54.85 5.06
N ARG A 105 -44.28 -54.70 3.87
CA ARG A 105 -43.87 -53.66 2.91
C ARG A 105 -44.13 -52.26 3.47
N LEU A 106 -45.31 -52.03 4.06
CA LEU A 106 -45.65 -50.75 4.67
C LEU A 106 -44.70 -50.38 5.81
N GLU A 107 -44.39 -51.33 6.70
CA GLU A 107 -43.41 -51.12 7.78
C GLU A 107 -42.04 -50.77 7.23
N SER A 108 -41.57 -51.48 6.18
CA SER A 108 -40.31 -51.18 5.50
C SER A 108 -40.29 -49.77 4.92
N VAL A 109 -41.39 -49.33 4.30
CA VAL A 109 -41.56 -47.97 3.78
C VAL A 109 -41.53 -46.95 4.91
N VAL A 110 -42.28 -47.18 5.99
CA VAL A 110 -42.31 -46.28 7.18
C VAL A 110 -40.92 -46.13 7.79
N GLN A 111 -40.17 -47.22 7.96
CA GLN A 111 -38.80 -47.13 8.49
C GLN A 111 -37.86 -46.36 7.56
N THR A 112 -38.00 -46.55 6.24
CA THR A 112 -37.22 -45.81 5.24
C THR A 112 -37.55 -44.31 5.29
N LEU A 113 -38.84 -43.96 5.32
CA LEU A 113 -39.28 -42.57 5.43
C LEU A 113 -38.76 -41.90 6.70
N LYS A 114 -38.84 -42.61 7.84
CA LYS A 114 -38.31 -42.13 9.12
C LYS A 114 -36.81 -41.81 9.02
N SER A 115 -36.02 -42.68 8.40
CA SER A 115 -34.58 -42.43 8.19
C SER A 115 -34.34 -41.20 7.32
N ASN A 116 -35.10 -41.04 6.23
CA ASN A 116 -34.95 -39.91 5.32
C ASN A 116 -35.31 -38.59 6.00
N ILE A 117 -36.37 -38.56 6.82
CA ILE A 117 -36.76 -37.35 7.57
C ILE A 117 -35.65 -36.92 8.54
N PHE A 118 -35.05 -37.85 9.28
CA PHE A 118 -33.92 -37.51 10.16
C PHE A 118 -32.73 -36.97 9.38
N GLN A 119 -32.43 -37.54 8.21
CA GLN A 119 -31.37 -37.03 7.35
C GLN A 119 -31.67 -35.61 6.87
N LEU A 120 -32.90 -35.35 6.39
CA LEU A 120 -33.33 -34.02 5.96
C LEU A 120 -33.28 -32.99 7.10
N GLN A 121 -33.71 -33.36 8.31
CA GLN A 121 -33.59 -32.50 9.49
C GLN A 121 -32.13 -32.17 9.81
N ALA A 122 -31.24 -33.16 9.80
CA ALA A 122 -29.82 -32.95 10.04
C ALA A 122 -29.18 -32.03 8.97
N GLU A 123 -29.52 -32.25 7.70
CA GLU A 123 -29.07 -31.39 6.60
C GLU A 123 -29.58 -29.94 6.74
N LYS A 124 -30.86 -29.75 7.11
CA LYS A 124 -31.44 -28.42 7.36
C LYS A 124 -30.70 -27.67 8.48
N GLU A 125 -30.40 -28.34 9.59
CA GLU A 125 -29.67 -27.74 10.71
C GLU A 125 -28.22 -27.39 10.33
N LEU A 126 -27.52 -28.29 9.64
CA LEU A 126 -26.15 -28.06 9.18
C LEU A 126 -26.10 -26.88 8.20
N ASN A 127 -27.02 -26.82 7.24
CA ASN A 127 -27.13 -25.72 6.29
C ASN A 127 -27.42 -24.40 7.01
N SER A 128 -28.34 -24.38 7.98
CA SER A 128 -28.62 -23.16 8.76
C SER A 128 -27.38 -22.65 9.51
N LYS A 129 -26.64 -23.54 10.17
CA LYS A 129 -25.39 -23.18 10.87
C LYS A 129 -24.31 -22.68 9.89
N HIS A 130 -24.18 -23.34 8.74
CA HIS A 130 -23.23 -22.94 7.71
C HIS A 130 -23.56 -21.55 7.14
N THR A 131 -24.84 -21.29 6.83
CA THR A 131 -25.29 -19.97 6.35
C THR A 131 -25.02 -18.88 7.38
N ALA A 132 -25.34 -19.13 8.66
CA ALA A 132 -25.07 -18.16 9.72
C ALA A 132 -23.57 -17.88 9.90
N GLN A 133 -22.72 -18.90 9.78
CA GLN A 133 -21.27 -18.74 9.82
C GLN A 133 -20.76 -17.93 8.61
N LEU A 134 -21.27 -18.22 7.42
CA LEU A 134 -20.91 -17.49 6.21
C LEU A 134 -21.31 -16.01 6.30
N GLU A 135 -22.51 -15.73 6.79
CA GLU A 135 -22.99 -14.36 7.04
C GLU A 135 -22.11 -13.63 8.05
N HIS A 136 -21.74 -14.28 9.15
CA HIS A 136 -20.80 -13.72 10.12
C HIS A 136 -19.43 -13.42 9.48
N CYS A 137 -18.87 -14.34 8.70
CA CYS A 137 -17.60 -14.13 8.00
C CYS A 137 -17.68 -12.98 6.99
N LEU A 138 -18.78 -12.86 6.24
CA LEU A 138 -19.00 -11.76 5.30
C LEU A 138 -19.10 -10.42 6.00
N ASN A 139 -19.82 -10.35 7.13
CA ASN A 139 -19.92 -9.14 7.93
C ASN A 139 -18.57 -8.73 8.52
N ALA A 140 -17.78 -9.68 9.04
CA ALA A 140 -16.44 -9.41 9.54
C ALA A 140 -15.51 -8.86 8.43
N LEU A 141 -15.52 -9.48 7.25
CA LEU A 141 -14.75 -9.03 6.10
C LEU A 141 -15.20 -7.64 5.63
N HIS A 142 -16.50 -7.35 5.67
CA HIS A 142 -17.05 -6.05 5.29
C HIS A 142 -16.58 -4.94 6.25
N GLU A 143 -16.60 -5.18 7.56
CA GLU A 143 -16.10 -4.24 8.56
C GLU A 143 -14.60 -4.00 8.46
N GLU A 144 -13.81 -5.06 8.20
CA GLU A 144 -12.38 -4.94 7.94
C GLU A 144 -12.11 -4.08 6.71
N HIS A 145 -12.81 -4.35 5.60
CA HIS A 145 -12.69 -3.56 4.38
C HIS A 145 -13.06 -2.08 4.60
N LEU A 146 -14.15 -1.79 5.31
CA LEU A 146 -14.53 -0.43 5.68
C LEU A 146 -13.45 0.26 6.52
N GLN A 147 -12.83 -0.46 7.45
CA GLN A 147 -11.75 0.06 8.27
C GLN A 147 -10.48 0.35 7.44
N GLU A 148 -10.09 -0.56 6.56
CA GLU A 148 -8.97 -0.35 5.63
C GLU A 148 -9.20 0.85 4.70
N MET A 149 -10.42 0.99 4.18
CA MET A 149 -10.78 2.15 3.36
C MET A 149 -10.66 3.46 4.15
N ARG A 150 -11.06 3.48 5.42
CA ARG A 150 -10.87 4.65 6.30
C ARG A 150 -9.40 4.95 6.53
N THR A 151 -8.55 3.94 6.79
CA THR A 151 -7.12 4.15 7.03
C THR A 151 -6.43 4.66 5.77
N VAL A 152 -6.70 4.06 4.61
CA VAL A 152 -6.16 4.49 3.31
C VAL A 152 -6.58 5.93 2.99
N GLN A 153 -7.84 6.30 3.24
CA GLN A 153 -8.31 7.67 3.03
C GLN A 153 -7.57 8.67 3.93
N GLN A 154 -7.34 8.33 5.21
CA GLN A 154 -6.58 9.19 6.12
C GLN A 154 -5.11 9.32 5.71
N GLU A 155 -4.49 8.24 5.25
CA GLU A 155 -3.12 8.26 4.73
C GLU A 155 -3.00 9.11 3.46
N ALA A 156 -3.95 8.98 2.53
CA ALA A 156 -4.00 9.82 1.34
C ALA A 156 -4.10 11.31 1.69
N MET A 157 -4.94 11.68 2.67
CA MET A 157 -5.03 13.06 3.15
C MET A 157 -3.71 13.55 3.77
N LYS A 158 -3.05 12.72 4.59
CA LYS A 158 -1.74 13.05 5.19
C LYS A 158 -0.66 13.25 4.12
N LEU A 159 -0.62 12.38 3.12
CA LEU A 159 0.34 12.46 2.02
C LEU A 159 0.09 13.70 1.15
N HIS A 160 -1.17 14.04 0.86
CA HIS A 160 -1.50 15.28 0.16
C HIS A 160 -1.06 16.52 0.94
N GLN A 161 -1.29 16.55 2.25
CA GLN A 161 -0.82 17.67 3.07
C GLN A 161 0.72 17.77 3.02
N HIS A 162 1.41 16.64 3.20
CA HIS A 162 2.87 16.62 3.17
C HIS A 162 3.43 17.08 1.81
N LEU A 163 2.82 16.65 0.69
CA LEU A 163 3.19 17.11 -0.64
C LEU A 163 2.98 18.60 -0.82
N SER A 164 1.89 19.15 -0.27
CA SER A 164 1.64 20.60 -0.29
C SER A 164 2.73 21.36 0.48
N ASP A 165 3.07 20.90 1.68
CA ASP A 165 4.08 21.54 2.53
C ASP A 165 5.48 21.50 1.89
N VAL A 166 5.85 20.34 1.32
CA VAL A 166 7.13 20.18 0.60
C VAL A 166 7.19 21.09 -0.61
N LYS A 167 6.09 21.21 -1.37
CA LYS A 167 6.04 22.11 -2.52
C LYS A 167 6.17 23.58 -2.11
N GLU A 168 5.52 24.00 -1.03
CA GLU A 168 5.67 25.36 -0.50
C GLU A 168 7.12 25.63 -0.05
N ALA A 169 7.75 24.67 0.63
CA ALA A 169 9.14 24.78 1.04
C ALA A 169 10.10 24.83 -0.17
N GLU A 170 9.83 24.05 -1.21
CA GLU A 170 10.58 24.05 -2.47
C GLU A 170 10.50 25.41 -3.17
N GLU A 171 9.30 26.00 -3.29
CA GLU A 171 9.14 27.33 -3.91
C GLU A 171 9.87 28.42 -3.10
N LYS A 172 9.78 28.40 -1.77
CA LYS A 172 10.56 29.33 -0.92
C LYS A 172 12.06 29.18 -1.13
N ALA A 173 12.55 27.94 -1.24
CA ALA A 173 13.97 27.68 -1.51
C ALA A 173 14.39 28.18 -2.90
N LYS A 174 13.54 28.03 -3.92
CA LYS A 174 13.80 28.57 -5.27
C LYS A 174 13.86 30.09 -5.26
N GLU A 175 12.93 30.75 -4.59
CA GLU A 175 12.93 32.21 -4.43
C GLU A 175 14.23 32.70 -3.76
N GLU A 176 14.67 32.02 -2.71
CA GLU A 176 15.91 32.36 -2.01
C GLU A 176 17.15 32.15 -2.90
N VAL A 177 17.22 31.04 -3.65
CA VAL A 177 18.29 30.79 -4.62
C VAL A 177 18.33 31.88 -5.68
N GLN A 178 17.18 32.30 -6.20
CA GLN A 178 17.10 33.38 -7.19
C GLN A 178 17.59 34.70 -6.58
N ARG A 179 17.17 35.02 -5.35
CA ARG A 179 17.60 36.23 -4.63
C ARG A 179 19.10 36.25 -4.37
N LEU A 180 19.68 35.13 -3.96
CA LEU A 180 21.12 35.01 -3.73
C LEU A 180 21.90 35.08 -5.05
N SER A 181 21.37 34.51 -6.13
CA SER A 181 22.00 34.56 -7.46
C SER A 181 22.08 35.99 -7.99
N THR A 182 20.99 36.76 -7.86
CA THR A 182 21.00 38.18 -8.27
C THR A 182 21.94 39.03 -7.41
N ALA A 183 21.96 38.80 -6.09
CA ALA A 183 22.90 39.48 -5.20
C ALA A 183 24.36 39.17 -5.53
N LEU A 184 24.66 37.92 -5.89
CA LEU A 184 25.99 37.49 -6.31
C LEU A 184 26.40 38.15 -7.63
N GLU A 185 25.50 38.22 -8.61
CA GLU A 185 25.75 38.89 -9.89
C GLU A 185 26.04 40.39 -9.71
N ILE A 186 25.23 41.09 -8.90
CA ILE A 186 25.46 42.51 -8.56
C ILE A 186 26.82 42.69 -7.87
N THR A 187 27.14 41.84 -6.90
CA THR A 187 28.40 41.91 -6.16
C THR A 187 29.61 41.63 -7.07
N ALA A 188 29.49 40.66 -7.97
CA ALA A 188 30.54 40.33 -8.94
C ALA A 188 30.78 41.49 -9.91
N SER A 189 29.71 42.09 -10.43
CA SER A 189 29.77 43.27 -11.30
C SER A 189 30.43 44.45 -10.59
N SER A 190 29.96 44.80 -9.38
CA SER A 190 30.53 45.88 -8.58
C SER A 190 32.00 45.66 -8.23
N LYS A 191 32.41 44.41 -7.96
CA LYS A 191 33.82 44.06 -7.74
C LYS A 191 34.65 44.30 -9.01
N MET A 192 34.15 43.94 -10.18
CA MET A 192 34.84 44.20 -11.46
C MET A 192 35.00 45.69 -11.72
N ASP A 193 33.97 46.50 -11.46
CA ASP A 193 34.04 47.96 -11.59
C ASP A 193 35.08 48.55 -10.64
N ALA A 194 35.12 48.09 -9.38
CA ALA A 194 36.11 48.54 -8.40
C ALA A 194 37.54 48.15 -8.79
N VAL A 195 37.75 46.95 -9.34
CA VAL A 195 39.07 46.51 -9.84
C VAL A 195 39.50 47.38 -11.02
N THR A 196 38.59 47.67 -11.95
CA THR A 196 38.85 48.54 -13.11
C THR A 196 39.23 49.95 -12.66
N ALA A 197 38.45 50.55 -11.76
CA ALA A 197 38.74 51.88 -11.21
C ALA A 197 40.08 51.93 -10.45
N ALA A 198 40.41 50.86 -9.70
CA ALA A 198 41.70 50.75 -9.01
C ALA A 198 42.88 50.65 -10.00
N GLU A 199 42.71 49.97 -11.13
CA GLU A 199 43.70 49.90 -12.20
C GLU A 199 43.92 51.27 -12.86
N GLU A 200 42.84 51.98 -13.20
CA GLU A 200 42.91 53.32 -13.76
C GLU A 200 43.64 54.30 -12.82
N LEU A 201 43.34 54.25 -11.52
CA LEU A 201 44.01 55.07 -10.52
C LEU A 201 45.51 54.74 -10.43
N ARG A 202 45.88 53.46 -10.52
CA ARG A 202 47.29 53.04 -10.53
C ARG A 202 48.03 53.60 -11.74
N ASN A 203 47.42 53.53 -12.91
CA ASN A 203 47.97 54.08 -14.15
C ASN A 203 48.12 55.60 -14.08
N ALA A 204 47.11 56.31 -13.55
CA ALA A 204 47.17 57.76 -13.34
C ALA A 204 48.29 58.14 -12.35
N LYS A 205 48.42 57.42 -11.23
CA LYS A 205 49.51 57.61 -10.26
C LYS A 205 50.88 57.43 -10.91
N GLN A 206 51.07 56.40 -11.73
CA GLN A 206 52.33 56.17 -12.43
C GLN A 206 52.66 57.33 -13.38
N LYS A 207 51.68 57.80 -14.16
CA LYS A 207 51.85 58.95 -15.07
C LYS A 207 52.24 60.23 -14.34
N ILE A 208 51.58 60.53 -13.22
CA ILE A 208 51.90 61.70 -12.38
C ILE A 208 53.30 61.58 -11.79
N ASN A 209 53.68 60.39 -11.29
CA ASN A 209 55.03 60.15 -10.76
C ASN A 209 56.13 60.37 -11.81
N CYS A 210 55.94 59.87 -13.05
CA CYS A 210 56.88 60.14 -14.13
C CYS A 210 57.01 61.65 -14.41
N ARG A 211 55.88 62.37 -14.47
CA ARG A 211 55.90 63.82 -14.70
C ARG A 211 56.56 64.60 -13.56
N LEU A 212 56.36 64.16 -12.32
CA LEU A 212 57.00 64.75 -11.14
C LEU A 212 58.51 64.54 -11.19
N GLN A 213 58.98 63.35 -11.61
CA GLN A 213 60.40 63.07 -11.79
C GLN A 213 61.02 63.97 -12.88
N GLU A 214 60.36 64.09 -14.04
CA GLU A 214 60.79 65.01 -15.11
C GLU A 214 60.91 66.46 -14.62
N LEU A 215 59.90 66.97 -13.91
CA LEU A 215 59.91 68.35 -13.37
C LEU A 215 60.99 68.54 -12.31
N THR A 216 61.26 67.52 -11.49
CA THR A 216 62.33 67.56 -10.48
C THR A 216 63.69 67.65 -11.16
N GLU A 217 63.90 66.88 -12.23
CA GLU A 217 65.13 66.92 -13.02
C GLU A 217 65.29 68.29 -13.71
N GLN A 218 64.24 68.82 -14.35
CA GLN A 218 64.26 70.15 -14.95
C GLN A 218 64.58 71.25 -13.92
N LEU A 219 63.97 71.19 -12.73
CA LEU A 219 64.25 72.14 -11.65
C LEU A 219 65.72 72.04 -11.21
N SER A 220 66.29 70.84 -11.10
CA SER A 220 67.70 70.67 -10.75
C SER A 220 68.65 71.25 -11.80
N GLN A 221 68.33 71.08 -13.09
CA GLN A 221 69.09 71.67 -14.19
C GLN A 221 69.02 73.20 -14.14
N GLU A 222 67.83 73.78 -13.93
CA GLU A 222 67.65 75.23 -13.84
C GLU A 222 68.44 75.83 -12.65
N ILE A 223 68.43 75.17 -11.49
CA ILE A 223 69.25 75.58 -10.33
C ILE A 223 70.73 75.63 -10.72
N SER A 224 71.25 74.56 -11.33
CA SER A 224 72.67 74.51 -11.74
C SER A 224 73.02 75.57 -12.79
N LEU A 225 72.12 75.83 -13.75
CA LEU A 225 72.31 76.87 -14.77
C LEU A 225 72.35 78.25 -14.13
N ARG A 226 71.42 78.52 -13.21
CA ARG A 226 71.34 79.78 -12.47
C ARG A 226 72.59 80.01 -11.62
N GLU A 227 73.07 78.99 -10.91
CA GLU A 227 74.34 79.06 -10.16
C GLU A 227 75.51 79.44 -11.08
N SER A 228 75.62 78.81 -12.26
CA SER A 228 76.68 79.11 -13.23
C SER A 228 76.59 80.54 -13.80
N LEU A 229 75.36 81.04 -14.00
CA LEU A 229 75.12 82.39 -14.49
C LEU A 229 75.45 83.43 -13.41
N GLU A 230 75.09 83.15 -12.16
CA GLU A 230 75.42 83.99 -11.01
C GLU A 230 76.95 84.07 -10.81
N GLU A 231 77.69 82.98 -10.97
CA GLU A 231 79.17 82.96 -10.93
C GLU A 231 79.79 83.77 -12.07
N SER A 232 79.28 83.62 -13.30
CA SER A 232 79.70 84.41 -14.45
C SER A 232 79.43 85.91 -14.26
N HIS A 233 78.23 86.27 -13.79
CA HIS A 233 77.88 87.66 -13.46
C HIS A 233 78.80 88.24 -12.38
N ALA A 234 79.12 87.48 -11.33
CA ALA A 234 80.06 87.92 -10.31
C ALA A 234 81.45 88.20 -10.90
N THR A 235 81.93 87.34 -11.80
CA THR A 235 83.20 87.51 -12.49
C THR A 235 83.23 88.78 -13.35
N VAL A 236 82.16 89.04 -14.13
CA VAL A 236 82.04 90.27 -14.93
C VAL A 236 82.00 91.51 -14.05
N LEU A 237 81.27 91.48 -12.93
CA LEU A 237 81.24 92.60 -11.99
C LEU A 237 82.62 92.90 -11.39
N CYS A 238 83.39 91.87 -11.02
CA CYS A 238 84.78 92.05 -10.58
C CYS A 238 85.63 92.71 -11.68
N TYR A 239 85.54 92.25 -12.92
CA TYR A 239 86.28 92.84 -14.05
C TYR A 239 85.89 94.30 -14.30
N VAL A 240 84.59 94.63 -14.24
CA VAL A 240 84.11 96.01 -14.38
C VAL A 240 84.64 96.88 -13.24
N GLN A 241 84.61 96.40 -12.00
CA GLN A 241 85.17 97.12 -10.84
C GLN A 241 86.67 97.37 -10.98
N ASP A 242 87.44 96.37 -11.44
CA ASP A 242 88.87 96.51 -11.72
C ASP A 242 89.12 97.56 -12.81
N MET A 243 88.33 97.53 -13.89
CA MET A 243 88.44 98.48 -14.99
C MET A 243 88.03 99.90 -14.56
N GLU A 244 86.97 100.04 -13.75
CA GLU A 244 86.57 101.29 -13.12
C GLU A 244 87.71 101.85 -12.25
N ALA A 245 88.38 101.00 -11.46
CA ALA A 245 89.52 101.40 -10.65
C ALA A 245 90.71 101.88 -11.49
N ILE A 246 91.01 101.21 -12.62
CA ILE A 246 92.07 101.62 -13.57
C ILE A 246 91.74 102.98 -14.20
N VAL A 247 90.52 103.14 -14.73
CA VAL A 247 90.08 104.40 -15.35
C VAL A 247 90.10 105.57 -14.34
N GLU A 248 89.69 105.31 -13.10
CA GLU A 248 89.71 106.33 -12.05
C GLU A 248 91.14 106.69 -11.62
N ALA A 249 92.08 105.74 -11.66
CA ALA A 249 93.51 106.02 -11.49
C ALA A 249 94.07 106.86 -12.65
N GLU A 250 93.72 106.55 -13.90
CA GLU A 250 94.10 107.35 -15.08
C GLU A 250 93.55 108.77 -15.03
N ARG A 251 92.29 108.98 -14.58
CA ARG A 251 91.72 110.34 -14.38
C ARG A 251 92.46 111.18 -13.34
N LYS A 252 93.10 110.53 -12.36
CA LYS A 252 93.94 111.21 -11.35
C LYS A 252 95.35 111.55 -11.88
N GLN A 253 95.85 110.88 -12.93
CA GLN A 253 97.16 111.20 -13.54
C GLN A 253 97.27 112.58 -14.20
N PRO A 254 96.29 113.13 -14.96
CA PRO A 254 96.42 114.47 -15.53
C PRO A 254 96.47 115.58 -14.47
N HIS A 255 96.00 115.32 -13.23
CA HIS A 255 96.15 116.24 -12.10
C HIS A 255 97.56 116.19 -11.47
N ALA A 256 98.23 115.03 -11.52
CA ALA A 256 99.62 114.89 -11.05
C ALA A 256 100.64 115.47 -12.06
N VAL A 257 100.38 115.35 -13.36
CA VAL A 257 101.25 115.90 -14.42
C VAL A 257 101.14 117.43 -14.54
N THR A 258 99.98 118.03 -14.30
CA THR A 258 99.86 119.50 -14.21
C THR A 258 100.53 120.07 -12.96
N LEU A 259 100.56 119.34 -11.84
CA LEU A 259 101.28 119.77 -10.64
C LEU A 259 102.81 119.57 -10.72
N THR A 260 103.31 118.75 -11.65
CA THR A 260 104.76 118.57 -11.86
C THR A 260 105.33 119.47 -12.95
N LEU A 261 104.55 119.85 -13.98
CA LEU A 261 104.97 120.83 -15.00
C LEU A 261 104.88 122.31 -14.56
N LEU A 262 104.28 122.60 -13.39
CA LEU A 262 104.29 123.93 -12.76
C LEU A 262 105.44 124.10 -11.74
N ASN A 263 106.28 123.08 -11.52
CA ASN A 263 107.39 123.07 -10.56
C ASN A 263 108.76 122.75 -11.21
N SER A 264 108.97 123.07 -12.49
CA SER A 264 110.27 123.02 -13.17
C SER A 264 110.50 124.22 -14.05
#